data_AF-H2RPG5-F1
#
_entry.id   AF-H2RPG5-F1
#
_cell.length_a   1.000
_cell.length_b   1.000
_cell.length_c   1.000
_cell.angle_alpha   90.00
_cell.angle_beta   90.00
_cell.angle_gamma   90.00
#
_symmetry.space_group_name_H-M   'P 1'
#
loop_
_entity.id
_entity.type
_entity.pdbx_description
1 polymer ?
#
loop_
_entity_poly.entity_id
_entity_poly.type
_entity_poly.pdbx_seq_one_letter_code
_entity_poly.pdbx_strand_id
1 'polypeptide(L)'
;MAAISSRDYSSNVLRRFGIGTRRPSWTRTRAAPGLRCRGHEPRCRPGTLLFALCCDLENATFAQTRVHPGKMANVKFMELFGRLKSVVIGMIHVKALPGTPLGCMTMSQIVDEACREATIYRDSGIDAIMVENMHDVPYSLSLGPEVVACMTAVCSGVRSVCPSLPLGVQILSSANQQALAVALASGLDFIRAEGFVFSHVADEGLLDACAGDLLRYRKNIGADRVLIFTDIKKKHSSHALTSDVSIEETARAAEFFLSDGVIITGAATGEQANPEELRAVSQSVRIPVLIGSGVTHDNLERYVDANGMIIGSHFKEGGHWANAVAPQRVKRLMEKRNSLQHL
;
A
#
# COMPACT_ATOMS: atom_id res chain seq x y z
N MET A 1 -15.45 48.38 32.93
CA MET A 1 -16.52 47.87 33.82
C MET A 1 -16.57 46.36 33.66
N ALA A 2 -16.53 45.67 34.81
CA ALA A 2 -16.71 44.23 35.04
C ALA A 2 -15.66 43.25 34.45
N ALA A 3 -14.72 42.88 35.32
CA ALA A 3 -13.96 41.64 35.30
C ALA A 3 -14.62 40.63 36.26
N ILE A 4 -14.79 39.38 35.82
CA ILE A 4 -15.06 38.14 36.58
C ILE A 4 -14.66 37.01 35.60
N SER A 5 -14.00 35.89 35.89
CA SER A 5 -13.19 35.36 37.00
C SER A 5 -12.82 33.94 36.52
N SER A 6 -11.53 33.59 36.49
CA SER A 6 -11.08 32.22 36.26
C SER A 6 -11.22 31.42 37.56
N ARG A 7 -12.05 30.37 37.53
CA ARG A 7 -12.06 29.16 38.40
C ARG A 7 -13.34 28.37 38.13
N ASP A 8 -13.25 27.27 37.39
CA ASP A 8 -13.43 25.94 38.00
C ASP A 8 -13.24 24.83 36.98
N TYR A 9 -12.38 23.92 37.41
CA TYR A 9 -11.88 22.73 36.73
C TYR A 9 -12.84 21.58 37.03
N SER A 10 -13.05 20.72 36.03
CA SER A 10 -13.41 19.30 36.20
C SER A 10 -14.70 18.96 36.96
N SER A 11 -15.78 18.69 36.22
CA SER A 11 -16.64 17.51 36.43
C SER A 11 -17.89 17.58 35.54
N ASN A 12 -17.85 16.98 34.36
CA ASN A 12 -19.07 16.45 33.70
C ASN A 12 -18.77 15.65 32.43
N VAL A 13 -17.95 14.61 32.54
CA VAL A 13 -18.04 13.45 31.64
C VAL A 13 -17.61 12.24 32.47
N LEU A 14 -18.57 11.39 32.87
CA LEU A 14 -18.45 9.99 33.31
C LEU A 14 -19.58 9.64 34.30
N ARG A 15 -20.82 9.57 33.80
CA ARG A 15 -21.90 8.77 34.42
C ARG A 15 -22.77 8.16 33.32
N ARG A 16 -22.25 7.12 32.67
CA ARG A 16 -23.01 6.03 32.05
C ARG A 16 -22.03 4.87 31.89
N PHE A 17 -22.49 3.65 32.13
CA PHE A 17 -21.74 2.40 32.33
C PHE A 17 -21.28 2.17 33.78
N GLY A 18 -22.20 1.63 34.57
CA GLY A 18 -21.87 1.02 35.85
C GLY A 18 -21.13 -0.29 35.63
N ILE A 19 -19.90 -0.36 36.13
CA ILE A 19 -19.16 -1.62 36.32
C ILE A 19 -18.43 -1.49 37.66
N GLY A 20 -18.77 -2.39 38.58
CA GLY A 20 -18.23 -2.44 39.94
C GLY A 20 -16.75 -2.81 39.97
N THR A 21 -16.01 -2.18 40.87
CA THR A 21 -14.59 -2.40 41.10
C THR A 21 -14.37 -3.62 42.00
N ARG A 22 -13.83 -4.72 41.46
CA ARG A 22 -13.13 -5.75 42.25
C ARG A 22 -11.66 -5.76 41.84
N ARG A 23 -10.77 -5.43 42.77
CA ARG A 23 -9.31 -5.57 42.64
C ARG A 23 -8.91 -7.04 42.84
N PRO A 24 -7.98 -7.61 42.07
CA PRO A 24 -7.29 -8.84 42.47
C PRO A 24 -6.05 -8.51 43.31
N SER A 25 -5.98 -9.13 44.49
CA SER A 25 -4.78 -9.22 45.31
C SER A 25 -3.88 -10.35 44.79
N TRP A 26 -2.61 -10.05 44.52
CA TRP A 26 -1.60 -11.09 44.27
C TRP A 26 -0.92 -11.45 45.59
N THR A 27 -1.22 -12.63 46.11
CA THR A 27 -0.48 -13.25 47.22
C THR A 27 0.54 -14.24 46.68
N ARG A 28 1.74 -14.23 47.27
CA ARG A 28 2.83 -15.17 47.01
C ARG A 28 2.55 -16.55 47.62
N THR A 29 3.20 -17.54 47.01
CA THR A 29 3.60 -18.88 47.52
C THR A 29 2.56 -19.99 47.68
N ARG A 30 2.77 -21.11 46.96
CA ARG A 30 3.44 -22.32 47.50
C ARG A 30 3.85 -23.29 46.38
N ALA A 31 5.06 -23.81 46.49
CA ALA A 31 5.62 -24.89 45.68
C ALA A 31 5.07 -26.26 46.15
N ALA A 32 5.01 -27.22 45.22
CA ALA A 32 4.79 -28.64 45.50
C ALA A 32 5.91 -29.48 44.86
N PRO A 33 6.25 -30.66 45.42
CA PRO A 33 7.62 -31.18 45.40
C PRO A 33 7.86 -32.34 44.40
N GLY A 34 9.10 -32.39 43.90
CA GLY A 34 9.90 -33.61 43.84
C GLY A 34 9.59 -34.66 42.77
N LEU A 35 10.47 -34.74 41.75
CA LEU A 35 10.92 -36.03 41.24
C LEU A 35 12.44 -36.03 41.09
N ARG A 36 13.06 -37.02 41.74
CA ARG A 36 14.50 -37.24 41.88
C ARG A 36 15.12 -37.75 40.60
N CYS A 37 16.33 -37.28 40.34
CA CYS A 37 17.32 -37.88 39.45
C CYS A 37 17.64 -39.33 39.88
N ARG A 38 17.65 -40.26 38.92
CA ARG A 38 18.46 -41.49 39.03
C ARG A 38 19.60 -41.37 38.03
N GLY A 39 20.82 -41.35 38.55
CA GLY A 39 22.04 -41.45 37.76
C GLY A 39 22.28 -42.89 37.32
N HIS A 40 22.80 -43.02 36.11
CA HIS A 40 23.65 -44.13 35.73
C HIS A 40 24.88 -43.52 35.02
N GLU A 41 26.06 -43.65 35.64
CA GLU A 41 27.32 -43.60 34.92
C GLU A 41 27.40 -44.80 33.96
N PRO A 42 28.22 -44.69 32.89
CA PRO A 42 29.51 -45.36 33.01
C PRO A 42 30.69 -44.51 32.54
N ARG A 43 31.80 -44.66 33.26
CA ARG A 43 33.15 -44.30 32.83
C ARG A 43 33.54 -45.07 31.57
N CYS A 44 34.08 -44.39 30.56
CA CYS A 44 35.02 -44.99 29.59
C CYS A 44 36.01 -43.92 29.06
N ARG A 45 37.22 -44.40 28.78
CA ARG A 45 38.52 -43.70 28.64
C ARG A 45 38.67 -42.85 27.36
N PRO A 46 39.68 -41.94 27.30
CA PRO A 46 39.88 -41.05 26.16
C PRO A 46 40.55 -41.76 25.00
N GLY A 47 40.07 -41.47 23.79
CA GLY A 47 40.64 -41.95 22.55
C GLY A 47 39.54 -42.36 21.61
N THR A 48 39.19 -41.48 20.67
CA THR A 48 39.15 -41.76 19.23
C THR A 48 38.62 -40.50 18.54
N LEU A 49 39.30 -40.18 17.45
CA LEU A 49 39.14 -39.09 16.49
C LEU A 49 37.74 -39.08 15.84
N LEU A 50 36.66 -38.82 16.58
CA LEU A 50 35.30 -38.79 16.00
C LEU A 50 34.34 -37.85 16.73
N PHE A 51 34.86 -36.76 17.30
CA PHE A 51 34.03 -35.65 17.82
C PHE A 51 34.26 -34.32 17.06
N ALA A 52 35.28 -34.27 16.20
CA ALA A 52 35.58 -33.08 15.40
C ALA A 52 34.78 -32.99 14.08
N LEU A 53 34.07 -34.05 13.66
CA LEU A 53 33.26 -34.02 12.44
C LEU A 53 31.76 -33.74 12.65
N CYS A 54 31.27 -33.70 13.89
CA CYS A 54 29.87 -33.32 14.15
C CYS A 54 29.68 -31.84 14.51
N CYS A 55 30.74 -31.11 14.90
CA CYS A 55 30.66 -29.67 15.14
C CYS A 55 30.97 -28.80 13.91
N ASP A 56 31.57 -29.38 12.85
CA ASP A 56 31.91 -28.64 11.62
C ASP A 56 30.86 -28.77 10.50
N LEU A 57 29.80 -29.57 10.70
CA LEU A 57 28.69 -29.72 9.75
C LEU A 57 27.44 -28.92 10.13
N GLU A 58 27.33 -28.40 11.36
CA GLU A 58 26.23 -27.50 11.76
C GLU A 58 26.55 -26.00 11.55
N ASN A 59 27.82 -25.65 11.30
CA ASN A 59 28.24 -24.25 11.08
C ASN A 59 28.44 -23.88 9.60
N ALA A 60 28.13 -24.79 8.67
CA ALA A 60 28.45 -24.63 7.26
C ALA A 60 27.23 -24.56 6.33
N THR A 61 26.13 -23.88 6.71
CA THR A 61 25.16 -23.29 5.75
C THR A 61 24.09 -22.49 6.49
N PHE A 62 24.42 -21.32 7.03
CA PHE A 62 23.44 -20.25 7.25
C PHE A 62 24.14 -18.90 7.30
N ALA A 63 25.00 -18.64 6.31
CA ALA A 63 25.25 -17.28 5.90
C ALA A 63 23.94 -16.76 5.27
N GLN A 64 23.00 -16.30 6.10
CA GLN A 64 21.98 -15.37 5.64
C GLN A 64 22.74 -14.15 5.12
N THR A 65 23.04 -14.14 3.83
CA THR A 65 23.27 -12.90 3.10
C THR A 65 22.08 -12.02 3.45
N ARG A 66 22.29 -11.04 4.34
CA ARG A 66 21.28 -10.04 4.70
C ARG A 66 20.96 -9.29 3.42
N VAL A 67 19.95 -9.76 2.68
CA VAL A 67 19.45 -9.07 1.51
C VAL A 67 18.92 -7.73 2.00
N HIS A 68 19.55 -6.63 1.58
CA HIS A 68 19.07 -5.30 1.91
C HIS A 68 17.58 -5.18 1.53
N PRO A 69 16.71 -4.61 2.40
CA PRO A 69 15.27 -4.50 2.13
C PRO A 69 14.94 -3.95 0.74
N GLY A 70 15.69 -2.93 0.27
CA GLY A 70 15.50 -2.39 -1.09
C GLY A 70 15.81 -3.38 -2.23
N LYS A 71 16.81 -4.26 -2.07
CA LYS A 71 17.05 -5.35 -3.05
C LYS A 71 15.88 -6.32 -3.10
N MET A 72 15.27 -6.61 -1.96
CA MET A 72 14.10 -7.49 -1.90
C MET A 72 12.88 -6.85 -2.56
N ALA A 73 12.66 -5.55 -2.39
CA ALA A 73 11.56 -4.83 -3.03
C ALA A 73 11.62 -4.92 -4.57
N ASN A 74 12.81 -4.74 -5.17
CA ASN A 74 12.97 -4.90 -6.63
C ASN A 74 12.72 -6.33 -7.10
N VAL A 75 13.13 -7.34 -6.33
CA VAL A 75 12.85 -8.75 -6.66
C VAL A 75 11.34 -9.00 -6.66
N LYS A 76 10.63 -8.58 -5.61
CA LYS A 76 9.16 -8.69 -5.55
C LYS A 76 8.47 -7.96 -6.69
N PHE A 77 8.96 -6.76 -7.05
CA PHE A 77 8.41 -5.99 -8.18
C PHE A 77 8.62 -6.72 -9.52
N MET A 78 9.81 -7.27 -9.74
CA MET A 78 10.12 -8.09 -10.93
C MET A 78 9.27 -9.36 -10.98
N GLU A 79 9.10 -10.05 -9.85
CA GLU A 79 8.26 -11.25 -9.74
C GLU A 79 6.79 -10.94 -10.05
N LEU A 80 6.29 -9.78 -9.60
CA LEU A 80 4.90 -9.37 -9.81
C LEU A 80 4.63 -8.95 -11.26
N PHE A 81 5.44 -8.05 -11.82
CA PHE A 81 5.16 -7.44 -13.12
C PHE A 81 5.94 -8.05 -14.29
N GLY A 82 6.87 -8.97 -14.03
CA GLY A 82 7.74 -9.59 -15.04
C GLY A 82 8.77 -8.63 -15.66
N ARG A 83 8.89 -7.40 -15.13
CA ARG A 83 9.88 -6.40 -15.55
C ARG A 83 10.13 -5.38 -14.45
N LEU A 84 11.25 -4.66 -14.57
CA LEU A 84 11.66 -3.63 -13.61
C LEU A 84 11.34 -2.20 -14.04
N LYS A 85 11.07 -1.94 -15.33
CA LYS A 85 10.87 -0.59 -15.85
C LYS A 85 9.63 -0.50 -16.73
N SER A 86 9.06 0.70 -16.78
CA SER A 86 7.96 1.04 -17.68
C SER A 86 6.75 0.11 -17.56
N VAL A 87 6.44 -0.39 -16.36
CA VAL A 87 5.16 -1.08 -16.10
C VAL A 87 4.02 -0.06 -16.25
N VAL A 88 3.00 -0.37 -17.04
CA VAL A 88 1.82 0.50 -17.18
C VAL A 88 0.65 -0.08 -16.40
N ILE A 89 0.16 0.67 -15.40
CA ILE A 89 -0.94 0.28 -14.52
C ILE A 89 -2.17 1.13 -14.90
N GLY A 90 -3.23 0.48 -15.38
CA GLY A 90 -4.49 1.13 -15.72
C GLY A 90 -5.38 1.35 -14.49
N MET A 91 -5.84 2.59 -14.27
CA MET A 91 -6.73 2.91 -13.15
C MET A 91 -8.21 2.76 -13.52
N ILE A 92 -8.93 1.92 -12.77
CA ILE A 92 -10.38 1.83 -12.77
C ILE A 92 -10.90 2.74 -11.66
N HIS A 93 -11.59 3.82 -12.05
CA HIS A 93 -12.36 4.65 -11.14
C HIS A 93 -13.75 4.04 -10.95
N VAL A 94 -13.96 3.36 -9.83
CA VAL A 94 -15.23 2.72 -9.48
C VAL A 94 -16.31 3.78 -9.37
N LYS A 95 -17.52 3.47 -9.86
CA LYS A 95 -18.68 4.35 -9.71
C LYS A 95 -19.02 4.54 -8.23
N ALA A 96 -19.67 5.66 -7.92
CA ALA A 96 -20.00 6.06 -6.56
C ALA A 96 -20.67 4.90 -5.78
N LEU A 97 -20.06 4.51 -4.66
CA LEU A 97 -20.50 3.37 -3.88
C LEU A 97 -21.79 3.67 -3.10
N PRO A 98 -22.57 2.64 -2.71
CA PRO A 98 -23.67 2.80 -1.78
C PRO A 98 -23.22 3.48 -0.48
N GLY A 99 -23.98 4.48 -0.02
CA GLY A 99 -23.66 5.29 1.16
C GLY A 99 -23.00 6.63 0.82
N THR A 100 -22.49 6.80 -0.39
CA THR A 100 -21.94 8.08 -0.85
C THR A 100 -23.01 9.01 -1.41
N PRO A 101 -22.86 10.34 -1.37
CA PRO A 101 -23.90 11.28 -1.82
C PRO A 101 -24.29 11.15 -3.30
N LEU A 102 -23.38 10.65 -4.14
CA LEU A 102 -23.61 10.46 -5.58
C LEU A 102 -23.98 9.01 -5.94
N GLY A 103 -24.11 8.12 -4.95
CA GLY A 103 -24.45 6.72 -5.16
C GLY A 103 -25.87 6.54 -5.71
N CYS A 104 -25.99 6.05 -6.94
CA CYS A 104 -27.29 5.80 -7.59
C CYS A 104 -27.39 4.42 -8.27
N MET A 105 -26.27 3.70 -8.38
CA MET A 105 -26.20 2.40 -9.04
C MET A 105 -26.34 1.26 -8.02
N THR A 106 -26.90 0.14 -8.46
CA THR A 106 -26.87 -1.11 -7.68
C THR A 106 -25.45 -1.68 -7.65
N MET A 107 -25.13 -2.46 -6.62
CA MET A 107 -23.80 -3.09 -6.54
C MET A 107 -23.47 -3.97 -7.75
N SER A 108 -24.43 -4.69 -8.31
CA SER A 108 -24.21 -5.46 -9.55
C SER A 108 -23.78 -4.57 -10.71
N GLN A 109 -24.46 -3.43 -10.92
CA GLN A 109 -24.10 -2.51 -12.00
C GLN A 109 -22.70 -1.89 -11.80
N ILE A 110 -22.32 -1.60 -10.55
CA ILE A 110 -20.98 -1.08 -10.23
C ILE A 110 -19.91 -2.13 -10.55
N VAL A 111 -20.14 -3.39 -10.14
CA VAL A 111 -19.25 -4.52 -10.42
C VAL A 111 -19.13 -4.77 -11.93
N ASP A 112 -20.26 -4.79 -12.65
CA ASP A 112 -20.30 -5.01 -14.09
C ASP A 112 -19.50 -3.94 -14.84
N GLU A 113 -19.65 -2.68 -14.45
CA GLU A 113 -18.92 -1.56 -15.04
C GLU A 113 -17.40 -1.66 -14.81
N ALA A 114 -16.98 -1.99 -13.58
CA ALA A 114 -15.57 -2.21 -13.28
C ALA A 114 -15.00 -3.42 -14.05
N CYS A 115 -15.76 -4.50 -14.17
CA CYS A 115 -15.37 -5.68 -14.95
C CYS A 115 -15.24 -5.37 -16.45
N ARG A 116 -16.12 -4.51 -16.98
CA ARG A 116 -16.05 -4.02 -18.36
C ARG A 116 -14.78 -3.21 -18.61
N GLU A 117 -14.42 -2.30 -17.72
CA GLU A 117 -13.16 -1.54 -17.84
C GLU A 117 -11.93 -2.45 -17.70
N ALA A 118 -11.95 -3.40 -16.76
CA ALA A 118 -10.88 -4.38 -16.61
C ALA A 118 -10.66 -5.23 -17.87
N THR A 119 -11.76 -5.66 -18.50
CA THR A 119 -11.74 -6.39 -19.77
C THR A 119 -11.08 -5.56 -20.87
N ILE A 120 -11.43 -4.27 -20.98
CA ILE A 120 -10.80 -3.36 -21.95
C ILE A 120 -9.30 -3.25 -21.73
N TYR A 121 -8.87 -3.08 -20.47
CA TYR A 121 -7.45 -2.99 -20.13
C TYR A 121 -6.70 -4.27 -20.48
N ARG A 122 -7.23 -5.44 -20.10
CA ARG A 122 -6.69 -6.76 -20.42
C ARG A 122 -6.54 -6.94 -21.93
N ASP A 123 -7.60 -6.69 -22.69
CA ASP A 123 -7.64 -6.90 -24.15
C ASP A 123 -6.79 -5.86 -24.92
N SER A 124 -6.36 -4.79 -24.23
CA SER A 124 -5.45 -3.77 -24.75
C SER A 124 -3.99 -4.01 -24.35
N GLY A 125 -3.70 -5.09 -23.63
CA GLY A 125 -2.34 -5.49 -23.26
C GLY A 125 -1.72 -4.66 -22.14
N ILE A 126 -2.53 -4.13 -21.21
CA ILE A 126 -2.04 -3.45 -20.00
C ILE A 126 -1.14 -4.41 -19.18
N ASP A 127 -0.19 -3.87 -18.42
CA ASP A 127 0.67 -4.70 -17.57
C ASP A 127 0.01 -5.03 -16.22
N ALA A 128 -0.82 -4.13 -15.70
CA ALA A 128 -1.55 -4.30 -14.45
C ALA A 128 -2.78 -3.39 -14.38
N ILE A 129 -3.67 -3.67 -13.43
CA ILE A 129 -4.87 -2.85 -13.17
C ILE A 129 -4.88 -2.44 -11.69
N MET A 130 -5.32 -1.23 -11.41
CA MET A 130 -5.59 -0.78 -10.06
C MET A 130 -7.01 -0.22 -9.94
N VAL A 131 -7.70 -0.55 -8.87
CA VAL A 131 -9.10 -0.15 -8.61
C VAL A 131 -9.12 0.94 -7.53
N GLU A 132 -9.83 2.04 -7.77
CA GLU A 132 -9.91 3.20 -6.87
C GLU A 132 -11.35 3.72 -6.76
N ASN A 133 -11.77 4.15 -5.56
CA ASN A 133 -13.11 4.70 -5.29
C ASN A 133 -13.21 6.23 -5.53
N MET A 134 -12.65 6.73 -6.64
CA MET A 134 -12.58 8.16 -6.97
C MET A 134 -13.95 8.87 -7.06
N HIS A 135 -15.04 8.14 -7.31
CA HIS A 135 -16.39 8.74 -7.39
C HIS A 135 -17.10 8.86 -6.03
N ASP A 136 -16.47 8.44 -4.92
CA ASP A 136 -17.05 8.51 -3.57
C ASP A 136 -16.98 9.92 -2.94
N VAL A 137 -16.97 10.97 -3.77
CA VAL A 137 -16.88 12.35 -3.31
C VAL A 137 -18.16 12.80 -2.57
N PRO A 138 -18.03 13.63 -1.53
CA PRO A 138 -16.79 14.03 -0.85
C PRO A 138 -16.24 12.88 -0.01
N TYR A 139 -14.91 12.76 0.02
CA TYR A 139 -14.26 11.69 0.76
C TYR A 139 -14.26 11.96 2.28
N SER A 140 -14.06 10.91 3.07
CA SER A 140 -14.17 10.94 4.54
C SER A 140 -13.03 10.19 5.19
N LEU A 141 -12.45 10.79 6.24
CA LEU A 141 -11.46 10.12 7.11
C LEU A 141 -12.08 9.00 7.96
N SER A 142 -13.40 9.02 8.14
CA SER A 142 -14.15 8.01 8.89
C SER A 142 -15.00 7.18 7.93
N LEU A 143 -14.38 6.14 7.38
CA LEU A 143 -15.04 5.22 6.45
C LEU A 143 -15.90 4.21 7.19
N GLY A 144 -17.11 4.00 6.71
CA GLY A 144 -17.96 2.93 7.19
C GLY A 144 -17.59 1.57 6.59
N PRO A 145 -18.06 0.47 7.21
CA PRO A 145 -17.79 -0.89 6.73
C PRO A 145 -18.35 -1.16 5.33
N GLU A 146 -19.34 -0.40 4.88
CA GLU A 146 -19.93 -0.50 3.56
C GLU A 146 -18.91 -0.26 2.44
N VAL A 147 -17.95 0.65 2.61
CA VAL A 147 -16.92 0.91 1.59
C VAL A 147 -16.03 -0.33 1.41
N VAL A 148 -15.60 -0.95 2.51
CA VAL A 148 -14.79 -2.18 2.49
C VAL A 148 -15.56 -3.32 1.83
N ALA A 149 -16.83 -3.50 2.18
CA ALA A 149 -17.68 -4.55 1.61
C ALA A 149 -17.89 -4.34 0.10
N CYS A 150 -18.19 -3.12 -0.32
CA CYS A 150 -18.43 -2.79 -1.72
C CYS A 150 -17.15 -2.91 -2.55
N MET A 151 -16.03 -2.38 -2.07
CA MET A 151 -14.74 -2.50 -2.76
C MET A 151 -14.26 -3.96 -2.85
N THR A 152 -14.54 -4.79 -1.84
CA THR A 152 -14.28 -6.24 -1.91
C THR A 152 -15.07 -6.90 -3.04
N ALA A 153 -16.37 -6.59 -3.18
CA ALA A 153 -17.19 -7.13 -4.25
C ALA A 153 -16.68 -6.71 -5.64
N VAL A 154 -16.33 -5.44 -5.80
CA VAL A 154 -15.77 -4.91 -7.06
C VAL A 154 -14.42 -5.57 -7.38
N CYS A 155 -13.50 -5.61 -6.42
CA CYS A 155 -12.17 -6.20 -6.63
C CYS A 155 -12.26 -7.70 -6.93
N SER A 156 -13.18 -8.43 -6.30
CA SER A 156 -13.42 -9.86 -6.57
C SER A 156 -13.96 -10.09 -7.99
N GLY A 157 -14.86 -9.21 -8.46
CA GLY A 157 -15.34 -9.22 -9.84
C GLY A 157 -14.19 -8.99 -10.84
N VAL A 158 -13.38 -7.95 -10.61
CA VAL A 158 -12.21 -7.62 -11.44
C VAL A 158 -11.20 -8.77 -11.47
N ARG A 159 -10.90 -9.40 -10.32
CA ARG A 159 -10.04 -10.60 -10.25
C ARG A 159 -10.59 -11.76 -11.06
N SER A 160 -11.90 -11.98 -11.05
CA SER A 160 -12.54 -13.06 -11.79
C SER A 160 -12.38 -12.90 -13.31
N VAL A 161 -12.47 -11.68 -13.84
CA VAL A 161 -12.30 -11.42 -15.29
C VAL A 161 -10.83 -11.27 -15.71
N CYS A 162 -9.93 -11.00 -14.75
CA CYS A 162 -8.48 -10.82 -14.95
C CYS A 162 -7.67 -11.72 -13.98
N PRO A 163 -7.74 -13.05 -14.10
CA PRO A 163 -7.15 -13.97 -13.11
C PRO A 163 -5.63 -13.92 -13.07
N SER A 164 -4.97 -13.61 -14.19
CA SER A 164 -3.50 -13.67 -14.32
C SER A 164 -2.83 -12.30 -14.33
N LEU A 165 -3.58 -11.20 -14.41
CA LEU A 165 -2.99 -9.86 -14.37
C LEU A 165 -2.68 -9.47 -12.92
N PRO A 166 -1.57 -8.78 -12.65
CA PRO A 166 -1.35 -8.08 -11.40
C PRO A 166 -2.48 -7.08 -11.14
N LEU A 167 -3.12 -7.19 -9.98
CA LEU A 167 -4.21 -6.32 -9.59
C LEU A 167 -3.88 -5.60 -8.28
N GLY A 168 -4.23 -4.32 -8.20
CA GLY A 168 -4.13 -3.55 -6.97
C GLY A 168 -5.38 -2.78 -6.63
N VAL A 169 -5.41 -2.23 -5.43
CA VAL A 169 -6.51 -1.40 -4.93
C VAL A 169 -6.00 -0.19 -4.17
N GLN A 170 -6.71 0.91 -4.31
CA GLN A 170 -6.60 2.12 -3.51
C GLN A 170 -7.98 2.45 -2.95
N ILE A 171 -8.04 2.74 -1.65
CA ILE A 171 -9.22 3.33 -1.04
C ILE A 171 -8.79 4.69 -0.52
N LEU A 172 -9.44 5.74 -1.03
CA LEU A 172 -9.06 7.12 -0.80
C LEU A 172 -9.24 7.57 0.65
N SER A 173 -8.65 8.73 0.96
CA SER A 173 -8.56 9.30 2.31
C SER A 173 -7.71 8.45 3.27
N SER A 174 -6.59 7.91 2.77
CA SER A 174 -5.61 7.13 3.56
C SER A 174 -6.20 5.89 4.24
N ALA A 175 -7.20 5.27 3.62
CA ALA A 175 -7.84 4.05 4.08
C ALA A 175 -6.98 2.80 3.83
N ASN A 176 -5.71 2.86 4.20
CA ASN A 176 -4.69 1.91 3.76
C ASN A 176 -4.89 0.52 4.39
N GLN A 177 -5.34 0.45 5.64
CA GLN A 177 -5.67 -0.83 6.28
C GLN A 177 -6.88 -1.49 5.61
N GLN A 178 -7.89 -0.69 5.27
CA GLN A 178 -9.07 -1.14 4.54
C GLN A 178 -8.68 -1.65 3.15
N ALA A 179 -7.86 -0.90 2.41
CA ALA A 179 -7.35 -1.32 1.11
C ALA A 179 -6.58 -2.64 1.22
N LEU A 180 -5.77 -2.82 2.26
CA LEU A 180 -5.01 -4.04 2.49
C LEU A 180 -5.92 -5.25 2.80
N ALA A 181 -6.96 -5.04 3.60
CA ALA A 181 -7.96 -6.08 3.88
C ALA A 181 -8.74 -6.48 2.63
N VAL A 182 -9.17 -5.50 1.82
CA VAL A 182 -9.82 -5.72 0.52
C VAL A 182 -8.90 -6.49 -0.41
N ALA A 183 -7.62 -6.10 -0.48
CA ALA A 183 -6.65 -6.75 -1.34
C ALA A 183 -6.47 -8.22 -0.97
N LEU A 184 -6.29 -8.52 0.32
CA LEU A 184 -6.18 -9.89 0.80
C LEU A 184 -7.45 -10.70 0.50
N ALA A 185 -8.62 -10.18 0.84
CA ALA A 185 -9.90 -10.89 0.68
C ALA A 185 -10.26 -11.17 -0.78
N SER A 186 -9.85 -10.27 -1.69
CA SER A 186 -10.16 -10.36 -3.12
C SER A 186 -9.02 -11.00 -3.93
N GLY A 187 -7.91 -11.39 -3.29
CA GLY A 187 -6.75 -11.98 -3.94
C GLY A 187 -6.01 -11.00 -4.87
N LEU A 188 -5.87 -9.74 -4.49
CA LEU A 188 -5.07 -8.72 -5.18
C LEU A 188 -3.63 -8.73 -4.67
N ASP A 189 -2.74 -8.14 -5.46
CA ASP A 189 -1.29 -8.30 -5.31
C ASP A 189 -0.60 -7.08 -4.68
N PHE A 190 -1.23 -5.91 -4.77
CA PHE A 190 -0.67 -4.67 -4.22
C PHE A 190 -1.73 -3.66 -3.79
N ILE A 191 -1.33 -2.69 -2.97
CA ILE A 191 -2.10 -1.49 -2.68
C ILE A 191 -1.29 -0.25 -3.01
N ARG A 192 -2.01 0.84 -3.30
CA ARG A 192 -1.46 2.20 -3.25
C ARG A 192 -1.88 2.85 -1.94
N ALA A 193 -0.90 3.27 -1.15
CA ALA A 193 -1.10 3.84 0.17
C ALA A 193 -0.78 5.34 0.21
N GLU A 194 -1.64 6.09 0.88
CA GLU A 194 -1.52 7.53 1.08
C GLU A 194 -1.08 7.82 2.53
N GLY A 195 -0.34 8.90 2.80
CA GLY A 195 0.06 9.21 4.18
C GLY A 195 0.87 8.09 4.86
N PHE A 196 1.75 7.44 4.12
CA PHE A 196 2.57 6.36 4.69
C PHE A 196 3.62 6.91 5.65
N VAL A 197 4.34 7.94 5.23
CA VAL A 197 5.32 8.70 6.03
C VAL A 197 4.98 10.18 5.98
N PHE A 198 5.24 10.87 7.09
CA PHE A 198 4.94 12.29 7.32
C PHE A 198 3.45 12.66 7.24
N SER A 199 3.00 13.50 8.17
CA SER A 199 1.65 14.04 8.15
C SER A 199 1.54 15.20 7.14
N HIS A 200 0.38 15.33 6.50
CA HIS A 200 0.08 16.41 5.56
C HIS A 200 -1.42 16.76 5.60
N VAL A 201 -1.79 17.91 5.05
CA VAL A 201 -3.19 18.34 5.03
C VAL A 201 -3.76 18.09 3.64
N ALA A 202 -4.66 17.12 3.51
CA ALA A 202 -5.42 16.85 2.29
C ALA A 202 -6.76 17.60 2.28
N ASP A 203 -7.52 17.45 1.19
CA ASP A 203 -8.85 18.06 1.02
C ASP A 203 -9.83 17.68 2.15
N GLU A 204 -9.65 16.49 2.74
CA GLU A 204 -10.46 15.95 3.83
C GLU A 204 -9.95 16.33 5.23
N GLY A 205 -8.77 16.93 5.34
CA GLY A 205 -8.15 17.35 6.58
C GLY A 205 -6.74 16.80 6.82
N LEU A 206 -6.29 16.83 8.08
CA LEU A 206 -4.97 16.36 8.46
C LEU A 206 -4.90 14.82 8.40
N LEU A 207 -3.95 14.32 7.62
CA LEU A 207 -3.62 12.90 7.50
C LEU A 207 -2.36 12.61 8.30
N ASP A 208 -2.44 11.61 9.19
CA ASP A 208 -1.29 11.15 9.96
C ASP A 208 -0.55 10.01 9.28
N ALA A 209 0.77 9.97 9.49
CA ALA A 209 1.62 8.91 8.98
C ALA A 209 1.23 7.55 9.58
N CYS A 210 1.06 6.52 8.74
CA CYS A 210 0.52 5.22 9.15
C CYS A 210 1.47 4.02 8.99
N ALA A 211 2.72 4.20 8.56
CA ALA A 211 3.62 3.10 8.19
C ALA A 211 3.71 1.99 9.25
N GLY A 212 3.88 2.36 10.53
CA GLY A 212 3.99 1.40 11.61
C GLY A 212 2.74 0.52 11.76
N ASP A 213 1.58 1.16 11.89
CA ASP A 213 0.32 0.46 12.13
C ASP A 213 -0.11 -0.34 10.89
N LEU A 214 0.11 0.19 9.70
CA LEU A 214 -0.18 -0.49 8.44
C LEU A 214 0.65 -1.78 8.28
N LEU A 215 1.97 -1.72 8.54
CA LEU A 215 2.83 -2.90 8.38
C LEU A 215 2.58 -3.98 9.45
N ARG A 216 2.23 -3.59 10.68
CA ARG A 216 1.79 -4.54 11.71
C ARG A 216 0.47 -5.17 11.33
N TYR A 217 -0.48 -4.36 10.84
CA TYR A 217 -1.75 -4.86 10.36
C TYR A 217 -1.57 -5.86 9.21
N ARG A 218 -0.72 -5.54 8.23
CA ARG A 218 -0.32 -6.47 7.15
C ARG A 218 0.10 -7.82 7.69
N LYS A 219 0.97 -7.81 8.70
CA LYS A 219 1.46 -9.05 9.31
C LYS A 219 0.36 -9.80 10.05
N ASN A 220 -0.47 -9.07 10.81
CA ASN A 220 -1.52 -9.65 11.65
C ASN A 220 -2.59 -10.38 10.83
N ILE A 221 -2.93 -9.87 9.64
CA ILE A 221 -3.92 -10.51 8.77
C ILE A 221 -3.31 -11.52 7.78
N GLY A 222 -1.99 -11.72 7.79
CA GLY A 222 -1.30 -12.64 6.87
C GLY A 222 -1.17 -12.12 5.43
N ALA A 223 -1.22 -10.80 5.22
CA ALA A 223 -1.11 -10.17 3.91
C ALA A 223 0.35 -9.87 3.51
N ASP A 224 1.34 -10.66 3.96
CA ASP A 224 2.76 -10.45 3.70
C ASP A 224 3.11 -10.39 2.18
N ARG A 225 2.28 -10.99 1.33
CA ARG A 225 2.43 -11.00 -0.13
C ARG A 225 1.90 -9.74 -0.82
N VAL A 226 1.03 -8.97 -0.18
CA VAL A 226 0.47 -7.75 -0.76
C VAL A 226 1.49 -6.63 -0.66
N LEU A 227 1.97 -6.15 -1.80
CA LEU A 227 2.94 -5.06 -1.87
C LEU A 227 2.28 -3.72 -1.51
N ILE A 228 3.02 -2.84 -0.86
CA ILE A 228 2.53 -1.50 -0.49
C ILE A 228 3.38 -0.47 -1.24
N PHE A 229 2.77 0.15 -2.26
CA PHE A 229 3.36 1.30 -2.96
C PHE A 229 2.85 2.60 -2.37
N THR A 230 3.74 3.51 -2.00
CA THR A 230 3.40 4.63 -1.13
C THR A 230 3.56 5.96 -1.83
N ASP A 231 2.53 6.79 -1.84
CA ASP A 231 2.63 8.17 -2.32
C ASP A 231 3.60 8.97 -1.43
N ILE A 232 4.51 9.71 -2.08
CA ILE A 232 5.38 10.70 -1.44
C ILE A 232 5.03 12.09 -1.97
N LYS A 233 4.88 13.07 -1.08
CA LYS A 233 4.37 14.41 -1.40
C LYS A 233 3.14 14.38 -2.32
N LYS A 234 2.12 13.64 -1.88
CA LYS A 234 0.87 13.37 -2.60
C LYS A 234 0.23 14.65 -3.18
N LYS A 235 -0.34 14.50 -4.38
CA LYS A 235 -1.31 15.42 -5.01
C LYS A 235 -2.51 15.72 -4.11
N HIS A 236 -3.18 16.85 -4.32
CA HIS A 236 -4.35 17.28 -3.51
C HIS A 236 -4.04 17.35 -2.01
N SER A 237 -2.82 17.79 -1.67
CA SER A 237 -2.37 17.92 -0.29
C SER A 237 -1.36 19.05 -0.14
N SER A 238 -1.46 19.75 0.97
CA SER A 238 -0.47 20.72 1.43
C SER A 238 0.58 20.04 2.29
N HIS A 239 1.84 20.22 1.91
CA HIS A 239 3.03 19.73 2.62
C HIS A 239 3.72 20.84 3.41
N ALA A 240 3.00 21.89 3.81
CA ALA A 240 3.57 23.03 4.54
C ALA A 240 4.19 22.63 5.89
N LEU A 241 3.59 21.66 6.59
CA LEU A 241 4.07 21.11 7.86
C LEU A 241 5.44 20.45 7.77
N THR A 242 5.80 19.97 6.58
CA THR A 242 7.06 19.28 6.27
C THR A 242 7.75 19.95 5.10
N SER A 243 7.62 21.27 5.00
CA SER A 243 8.19 22.05 3.88
C SER A 243 9.72 22.06 3.90
N ASP A 244 10.31 21.76 5.05
CA ASP A 244 11.74 21.56 5.27
C ASP A 244 12.24 20.19 4.79
N VAL A 245 11.35 19.23 4.53
CA VAL A 245 11.71 17.89 4.07
C VAL A 245 11.62 17.82 2.54
N SER A 246 12.73 17.51 1.88
CA SER A 246 12.80 17.32 0.42
C SER A 246 12.03 16.06 -0.03
N ILE A 247 11.78 15.92 -1.34
CA ILE A 247 11.12 14.71 -1.86
C ILE A 247 12.05 13.49 -1.75
N GLU A 248 13.35 13.67 -1.88
CA GLU A 248 14.38 12.64 -1.71
C GLU A 248 14.46 12.17 -0.26
N GLU A 249 14.41 13.09 0.71
CA GLU A 249 14.33 12.72 2.13
C GLU A 249 13.03 12.00 2.47
N THR A 250 11.92 12.43 1.87
CA THR A 250 10.62 11.73 1.99
C THR A 250 10.73 10.31 1.45
N ALA A 251 11.37 10.12 0.30
CA ALA A 251 11.57 8.80 -0.31
C ALA A 251 12.49 7.91 0.54
N ARG A 252 13.61 8.44 1.04
CA ARG A 252 14.51 7.71 1.95
C ARG A 252 13.81 7.31 3.25
N ALA A 253 12.95 8.17 3.78
CA ALA A 253 12.13 7.82 4.94
C ALA A 253 11.16 6.68 4.59
N ALA A 254 10.45 6.75 3.47
CA ALA A 254 9.56 5.66 3.04
C ALA A 254 10.31 4.32 2.87
N GLU A 255 11.52 4.33 2.28
CA GLU A 255 12.38 3.15 2.18
C GLU A 255 12.81 2.63 3.56
N PHE A 256 13.24 3.52 4.46
CA PHE A 256 13.61 3.16 5.83
C PHE A 256 12.43 2.54 6.59
N PHE A 257 11.22 3.03 6.36
CA PHE A 257 9.97 2.50 6.90
C PHE A 257 9.41 1.30 6.12
N LEU A 258 10.23 0.66 5.28
CA LEU A 258 9.95 -0.62 4.61
C LEU A 258 8.80 -0.56 3.58
N SER A 259 8.64 0.57 2.88
CA SER A 259 7.81 0.64 1.69
C SER A 259 8.31 -0.34 0.60
N ASP A 260 7.40 -0.99 -0.13
CA ASP A 260 7.76 -1.87 -1.26
C ASP A 260 8.01 -1.06 -2.55
N GLY A 261 7.72 0.25 -2.55
CA GLY A 261 8.03 1.19 -3.63
C GLY A 261 7.39 2.57 -3.38
N VAL A 262 7.94 3.62 -3.96
CA VAL A 262 7.42 5.00 -3.80
C VAL A 262 6.75 5.49 -5.07
N ILE A 263 5.75 6.35 -4.93
CA ILE A 263 4.99 6.93 -6.02
C ILE A 263 5.13 8.45 -5.98
N ILE A 264 5.58 9.03 -7.10
CA ILE A 264 5.68 10.48 -7.30
C ILE A 264 4.45 10.94 -8.08
N THR A 265 3.82 12.02 -7.63
CA THR A 265 2.63 12.61 -8.28
C THR A 265 2.88 14.07 -8.67
N GLY A 266 2.18 14.55 -9.70
CA GLY A 266 1.99 15.99 -9.94
C GLY A 266 1.08 16.62 -8.88
N ALA A 267 0.78 17.92 -8.97
CA ALA A 267 0.02 18.61 -7.92
C ALA A 267 -1.47 18.21 -7.89
N ALA A 268 -2.06 17.88 -9.04
CA ALA A 268 -3.44 17.40 -9.17
C ALA A 268 -3.60 16.21 -10.15
N THR A 269 -4.80 15.61 -10.18
CA THR A 269 -5.12 14.51 -11.11
C THR A 269 -5.05 14.97 -12.56
N GLY A 270 -4.20 14.33 -13.37
CA GLY A 270 -3.98 14.69 -14.77
C GLY A 270 -2.80 15.63 -14.99
N GLU A 271 -2.26 16.22 -13.92
CA GLU A 271 -1.05 17.02 -13.98
C GLU A 271 0.19 16.13 -13.90
N GLN A 272 1.19 16.51 -14.70
CA GLN A 272 2.44 15.77 -14.86
C GLN A 272 3.30 15.85 -13.59
N ALA A 273 3.88 14.71 -13.18
CA ALA A 273 4.95 14.70 -12.20
C ALA A 273 6.20 15.39 -12.77
N ASN A 274 7.06 15.96 -11.92
CA ASN A 274 8.30 16.55 -12.40
C ASN A 274 9.31 15.43 -12.79
N PRO A 275 9.77 15.34 -14.05
CA PRO A 275 10.78 14.35 -14.45
C PRO A 275 12.11 14.49 -13.69
N GLU A 276 12.43 15.67 -13.18
CA GLU A 276 13.61 15.89 -12.33
C GLU A 276 13.47 15.20 -10.97
N GLU A 277 12.28 15.24 -10.38
CA GLU A 277 11.99 14.52 -9.13
C GLU A 277 12.10 13.01 -9.33
N LEU A 278 11.65 12.47 -10.47
CA LEU A 278 11.84 11.06 -10.80
C LEU A 278 13.33 10.68 -10.76
N ARG A 279 14.20 11.48 -11.40
CA ARG A 279 15.65 11.23 -11.38
C ARG A 279 16.23 11.33 -9.99
N ALA A 280 15.91 12.40 -9.25
CA ALA A 280 16.42 12.64 -7.92
C ALA A 280 16.02 11.54 -6.93
N VAL A 281 14.73 11.16 -6.93
CA VAL A 281 14.20 10.10 -6.08
C VAL A 281 14.82 8.74 -6.45
N SER A 282 14.86 8.40 -7.75
CA SER A 282 15.45 7.13 -8.22
C SER A 282 16.94 6.97 -7.86
N GLN A 283 17.68 8.07 -7.75
CA GLN A 283 19.07 8.06 -7.29
C GLN A 283 19.19 8.01 -5.76
N SER A 284 18.14 8.38 -5.03
CA SER A 284 18.14 8.50 -3.57
C SER A 284 17.75 7.22 -2.82
N VAL A 285 17.03 6.30 -3.47
CA VAL A 285 16.49 5.06 -2.87
C VAL A 285 16.86 3.82 -3.67
N ARG A 286 16.72 2.64 -3.07
CA ARG A 286 16.93 1.34 -3.76
C ARG A 286 15.65 0.56 -3.99
N ILE A 287 14.48 1.13 -3.70
CA ILE A 287 13.16 0.54 -3.96
C ILE A 287 12.58 1.06 -5.29
N PRO A 288 11.61 0.36 -5.89
CA PRO A 288 10.91 0.83 -7.09
C PRO A 288 10.33 2.25 -6.94
N VAL A 289 10.46 3.06 -7.99
CA VAL A 289 9.92 4.42 -8.11
C VAL A 289 8.89 4.46 -9.24
N LEU A 290 7.66 4.81 -8.91
CA LEU A 290 6.53 4.87 -9.84
C LEU A 290 6.06 6.31 -10.04
N ILE A 291 5.40 6.57 -11.16
CA ILE A 291 4.68 7.81 -11.43
C ILE A 291 3.18 7.60 -11.23
N GLY A 292 2.56 8.42 -10.39
CA GLY A 292 1.16 8.30 -9.99
C GLY A 292 0.17 9.20 -10.74
N SER A 293 0.64 10.13 -11.58
CA SER A 293 -0.22 11.03 -12.35
C SER A 293 0.43 11.64 -13.60
N GLY A 294 -0.42 12.04 -14.54
CA GLY A 294 -0.08 12.96 -15.64
C GLY A 294 0.81 12.40 -16.75
N VAL A 295 1.05 11.09 -16.76
CA VAL A 295 1.62 10.41 -17.93
C VAL A 295 0.57 10.33 -19.02
N THR A 296 0.97 10.73 -20.22
CA THR A 296 0.18 10.70 -21.44
C THR A 296 0.99 10.06 -22.55
N HIS A 297 0.32 9.71 -23.65
CA HIS A 297 1.01 9.31 -24.87
C HIS A 297 2.11 10.32 -25.26
N ASP A 298 1.89 11.63 -25.13
CA ASP A 298 2.78 12.65 -25.69
C ASP A 298 4.00 12.96 -24.82
N ASN A 299 3.99 12.57 -23.54
CA ASN A 299 5.10 12.83 -22.60
C ASN A 299 5.74 11.55 -22.05
N LEU A 300 5.32 10.36 -22.52
CA LEU A 300 5.74 9.06 -22.03
C LEU A 300 7.26 8.89 -21.96
N GLU A 301 7.99 9.41 -22.95
CA GLU A 301 9.46 9.36 -23.05
C GLU A 301 10.16 9.94 -21.82
N ARG A 302 9.52 10.88 -21.13
CA ARG A 302 10.10 11.54 -19.95
C ARG A 302 10.09 10.64 -18.70
N TYR A 303 9.33 9.54 -18.73
CA TYR A 303 9.08 8.68 -17.58
C TYR A 303 9.47 7.21 -17.81
N VAL A 304 10.06 6.86 -18.95
CA VAL A 304 10.43 5.46 -19.28
C VAL A 304 11.40 4.83 -18.27
N ASP A 305 12.17 5.66 -17.56
CA ASP A 305 13.07 5.21 -16.51
C ASP A 305 12.37 4.85 -15.20
N ALA A 306 11.11 5.24 -15.01
CA ALA A 306 10.34 4.83 -13.85
C ALA A 306 10.10 3.31 -13.86
N ASN A 307 10.00 2.72 -12.68
CA ASN A 307 9.66 1.31 -12.54
C ASN A 307 8.24 1.05 -13.05
N GLY A 308 7.31 1.95 -12.76
CA GLY A 308 5.92 1.88 -13.22
C GLY A 308 5.23 3.23 -13.34
N MET A 309 4.12 3.26 -14.07
CA MET A 309 3.31 4.45 -14.36
C MET A 309 1.84 4.08 -14.17
N ILE A 310 1.17 4.78 -13.26
CA ILE A 310 -0.26 4.64 -12.99
C ILE A 310 -1.00 5.67 -13.83
N ILE A 311 -1.84 5.20 -14.74
CA ILE A 311 -2.52 6.03 -15.74
C ILE A 311 -4.03 5.84 -15.63
N GLY A 312 -4.73 6.92 -15.26
CA GLY A 312 -6.18 6.97 -15.20
C GLY A 312 -6.77 7.84 -16.30
N SER A 313 -6.84 9.16 -16.07
CA SER A 313 -7.53 10.12 -16.93
C SER A 313 -7.14 10.04 -18.41
N HIS A 314 -5.85 9.84 -18.72
CA HIS A 314 -5.40 9.73 -20.12
C HIS A 314 -6.06 8.57 -20.88
N PHE A 315 -6.42 7.47 -20.21
CA PHE A 315 -7.10 6.34 -20.85
C PHE A 315 -8.61 6.52 -21.01
N LYS A 316 -9.19 7.53 -20.37
CA LYS A 316 -10.61 7.84 -20.48
C LYS A 316 -10.92 8.68 -21.71
N GLU A 317 -12.16 8.62 -22.18
CA GLU A 317 -12.66 9.48 -23.27
C GLU A 317 -12.46 10.95 -22.94
N GLY A 318 -11.94 11.73 -23.90
CA GLY A 318 -11.62 13.14 -23.70
C GLY A 318 -10.52 13.42 -22.67
N GLY A 319 -9.82 12.40 -22.16
CA GLY A 319 -8.83 12.60 -21.11
C GLY A 319 -9.43 12.95 -19.74
N HIS A 320 -10.74 12.73 -19.54
CA HIS A 320 -11.45 13.11 -18.33
C HIS A 320 -11.74 11.89 -17.46
N TRP A 321 -11.26 11.88 -16.22
CA TRP A 321 -11.23 10.72 -15.33
C TRP A 321 -12.61 10.06 -15.08
N ALA A 322 -13.70 10.85 -15.14
CA ALA A 322 -15.07 10.38 -14.91
C ALA A 322 -15.70 9.63 -16.10
N ASN A 323 -15.10 9.75 -17.28
CA ASN A 323 -15.62 9.15 -18.50
C ASN A 323 -15.22 7.67 -18.60
N ALA A 324 -15.76 6.96 -19.59
CA ALA A 324 -15.41 5.57 -19.86
C ALA A 324 -13.98 5.42 -20.39
N VAL A 325 -13.36 4.26 -20.15
CA VAL A 325 -12.08 3.90 -20.79
C VAL A 325 -12.25 3.77 -22.29
N ALA A 326 -11.38 4.42 -23.06
CA ALA A 326 -11.33 4.30 -24.51
C ALA A 326 -10.23 3.28 -24.93
N PRO A 327 -10.59 2.10 -25.46
CA PRO A 327 -9.62 1.04 -25.78
C PRO A 327 -8.48 1.49 -26.68
N GLN A 328 -8.78 2.33 -27.67
CA GLN A 328 -7.77 2.83 -28.63
C GLN A 328 -6.72 3.72 -27.97
N ARG A 329 -7.06 4.44 -26.90
CA ARG A 329 -6.11 5.28 -26.16
C ARG A 329 -5.14 4.42 -25.36
N VAL A 330 -5.63 3.32 -24.78
CA VAL A 330 -4.79 2.33 -24.10
C VAL A 330 -3.83 1.70 -25.10
N LYS A 331 -4.35 1.14 -26.20
CA LYS A 331 -3.53 0.48 -27.23
C LYS A 331 -2.42 1.36 -27.77
N ARG A 332 -2.73 2.61 -28.14
CA ARG A 332 -1.72 3.57 -28.63
C ARG A 332 -0.60 3.84 -27.63
N LEU A 333 -0.93 3.98 -26.35
CA LEU A 333 0.10 4.18 -25.32
C LEU A 333 0.95 2.93 -25.13
N MET A 334 0.33 1.74 -25.12
CA MET A 334 1.07 0.47 -24.99
C MET A 334 1.99 0.22 -26.19
N GLU A 335 1.53 0.49 -27.41
CA GLU A 335 2.34 0.43 -28.63
C GLU A 335 3.54 1.38 -28.54
N LYS A 336 3.31 2.63 -28.13
CA LYS A 336 4.39 3.60 -27.93
C LYS A 336 5.37 3.12 -26.85
N ARG A 337 4.89 2.66 -25.70
CA ARG A 337 5.73 2.13 -24.61
C ARG A 337 6.60 0.97 -25.09
N ASN A 338 6.04 0.03 -25.86
CA ASN A 338 6.80 -1.09 -26.42
C ASN A 338 7.89 -0.61 -27.40
N SER A 339 7.59 0.38 -28.25
CA SER A 339 8.58 0.94 -29.19
C SER A 339 9.78 1.60 -28.49
N LEU A 340 9.55 2.24 -27.34
CA LEU A 340 10.59 2.90 -26.55
C LEU A 340 11.48 1.92 -25.76
N GLN A 341 11.06 0.65 -25.60
CA GLN A 341 11.85 -0.40 -24.95
C GLN A 341 12.85 -1.08 -25.89
N HIS A 342 12.75 -0.82 -27.20
CA HIS A 342 13.65 -1.36 -28.22
C HIS A 342 14.74 -0.37 -28.66
N LEU A 343 14.80 0.81 -28.02
CA LEU A 343 15.81 1.85 -28.22
C LEU A 343 16.83 1.82 -27.07
#